data_AF-A0A961H5V7-F1
#
_entry.id   AF-A0A961H5V7-F1
#
_cell.length_a   1.000
_cell.length_b   1.000
_cell.length_c   1.000
_cell.angle_alpha   90.00
_cell.angle_beta   90.00
_cell.angle_gamma   90.00
#
_symmetry.space_group_name_H-M   'P 1'
#
loop_
_entity.id
_entity.type
_entity.pdbx_description
1 polymer ?
#
loop_
_entity_poly.entity_id
_entity_poly.type
_entity_poly.pdbx_seq_one_letter_code
_entity_poly.pdbx_strand_id
1 'polypeptide(L)' 'IEHHLFPNMPRPHLARAAAIAREYCETHRIAYTQTSILESYGIVIRYLNRVGLAAGGDPFDCPAATQFGR' A
#
# COMPACT_ATOMS: atom_id res chain seq x y z
N ILE A 1 6.94 -3.53 -9.34
CA ILE A 1 8.07 -2.58 -9.31
C ILE A 1 7.51 -1.18 -9.25
N GLU A 2 7.86 -0.43 -8.21
CA GLU A 2 7.48 0.97 -8.13
C GLU A 2 8.37 1.80 -9.04
N HIS A 3 7.75 2.77 -9.74
CA HIS A 3 8.46 3.70 -10.59
C HIS A 3 9.50 4.54 -9.82
N HIS A 4 9.35 4.68 -8.50
CA HIS A 4 10.32 5.35 -7.63
C HIS A 4 11.68 4.65 -7.59
N LEU A 5 11.74 3.33 -7.81
CA LEU A 5 13.01 2.58 -7.88
C LEU A 5 13.76 2.88 -9.20
N PHE A 6 13.04 3.35 -10.23
CA PHE A 6 13.56 3.65 -11.55
C PHE A 6 13.04 5.00 -12.05
N PRO A 7 13.45 6.12 -11.42
CA PRO A 7 12.88 7.44 -11.68
C PRO A 7 13.00 7.90 -13.14
N ASN A 8 14.02 7.41 -13.85
CA ASN A 8 14.28 7.73 -15.25
C ASN A 8 13.69 6.71 -16.25
N MET A 9 13.02 5.64 -15.79
CA MET A 9 12.47 4.61 -16.67
C MET A 9 11.00 4.89 -17.02
N PRO A 10 10.61 4.89 -18.30
CA PRO A 10 9.22 4.99 -18.70
C PRO A 10 8.37 3.82 -18.15
N ARG A 11 7.15 4.11 -17.70
CA ARG A 11 6.21 3.12 -17.13
C ARG A 11 6.01 1.86 -17.98
N PRO A 12 5.91 1.92 -19.32
CA PRO A 12 5.74 0.71 -20.14
C PRO A 12 6.88 -0.30 -19.99
N HIS A 13 8.10 0.16 -19.66
CA HIS A 13 9.26 -0.72 -19.50
C HIS A 13 9.33 -1.40 -18.13
N LEU A 14 8.53 -0.95 -17.16
CA LEU A 14 8.52 -1.52 -15.80
C LEU A 14 8.09 -2.99 -15.78
N ALA A 15 7.24 -3.43 -16.72
CA ALA A 15 6.84 -4.83 -16.83
C ALA A 15 8.05 -5.73 -17.16
N ARG A 16 8.93 -5.28 -18.06
CA ARG A 16 10.16 -5.99 -18.40
C ARG A 16 11.16 -5.95 -17.25
N ALA A 17 11.30 -4.81 -16.58
CA ALA A 17 12.13 -4.70 -15.39
C ALA A 17 11.65 -5.63 -14.26
N ALA A 18 10.32 -5.83 -14.12
CA ALA A 18 9.74 -6.74 -13.13
C ALA A 18 10.12 -8.21 -13.36
N ALA A 19 10.22 -8.64 -14.62
CA ALA A 19 10.70 -9.99 -14.94
C ALA A 19 12.16 -10.17 -14.50
N ILE A 20 13.03 -9.21 -14.82
CA ILE A 20 14.46 -9.23 -14.44
C ILE A 20 14.62 -9.25 -12.92
N ALA A 21 13.88 -8.40 -12.20
CA ALA A 21 13.94 -8.37 -10.74
C ALA A 21 13.48 -9.69 -10.10
N ARG A 22 12.46 -10.34 -10.68
CA ARG A 22 11.98 -11.64 -10.20
C ARG A 22 13.04 -12.73 -10.35
N GLU A 23 13.64 -12.84 -11.53
CA GLU A 23 14.72 -13.79 -11.80
C GLU A 23 15.91 -13.57 -10.84
N TYR A 24 16.27 -12.31 -10.61
CA TYR A 24 17.31 -11.96 -9.65
C TYR A 24 16.94 -12.41 -8.23
N CYS A 25 15.72 -12.15 -7.78
CA CYS A 25 15.22 -12.57 -6.48
C CYS A 25 15.24 -14.11 -6.34
N GLU A 26 14.76 -14.84 -7.35
CA GLU A 26 14.77 -16.31 -7.36
C GLU A 26 16.20 -16.85 -7.24
N THR A 27 17.14 -16.31 -8.02
CA THR A 27 18.55 -16.72 -8.01
C THR A 27 19.20 -16.54 -6.64
N HIS A 28 18.86 -15.45 -5.93
CA HIS A 28 19.46 -15.10 -4.65
C HIS A 28 18.64 -15.59 -3.45
N ARG A 29 17.56 -16.36 -3.67
CA ARG A 29 16.61 -16.79 -2.63
C ARG A 29 16.02 -15.63 -1.83
N ILE A 30 15.77 -14.51 -2.50
CA ILE A 30 15.09 -13.34 -1.94
C ILE A 30 13.60 -13.49 -2.20
N ALA A 31 12.78 -13.29 -1.16
CA ALA A 31 11.33 -13.32 -1.30
C ALA A 31 10.87 -12.18 -2.23
N TYR A 32 10.30 -12.55 -3.39
CA TYR A 32 9.72 -11.59 -4.32
C TYR A 32 8.23 -11.39 -3.99
N THR A 33 7.84 -10.16 -3.68
CA THR A 33 6.45 -9.80 -3.39
C THR A 33 5.90 -8.90 -4.48
N GLN A 34 4.68 -9.17 -4.94
CA GLN A 34 3.96 -8.32 -5.88
C GLN A 34 2.49 -8.26 -5.48
N THR A 35 1.82 -7.16 -5.83
CA THR A 35 0.39 -6.98 -5.63
C THR A 35 -0.22 -6.42 -6.90
N SER A 36 -1.51 -6.71 -7.14
CA SER A 36 -2.27 -6.05 -8.20
C SER A 36 -2.72 -4.66 -7.75
N ILE A 37 -3.11 -3.80 -8.70
CA ILE A 37 -3.70 -2.50 -8.35
C ILE A 37 -4.94 -2.68 -7.47
N LEU A 38 -5.87 -3.56 -7.87
CA LEU A 38 -7.11 -3.78 -7.10
C LEU A 38 -6.83 -4.28 -5.69
N GLU A 39 -5.88 -5.20 -5.54
CA GLU A 39 -5.50 -5.74 -4.24
C GLU A 39 -4.84 -4.69 -3.36
N SER A 40 -3.93 -3.88 -3.91
CA SER A 40 -3.29 -2.75 -3.23
C SER A 40 -4.33 -1.76 -2.68
N TYR A 41 -5.30 -1.37 -3.51
CA TYR A 41 -6.39 -0.51 -3.08
C TYR A 41 -7.25 -1.18 -2.00
N GLY A 42 -7.55 -2.46 -2.15
CA GLY A 42 -8.29 -3.23 -1.15
C GLY A 42 -7.57 -3.29 0.20
N ILE A 43 -6.24 -3.45 0.22
CA ILE A 43 -5.44 -3.43 1.46
C ILE A 43 -5.59 -2.08 2.16
N VAL A 44 -5.41 -0.98 1.43
CA VAL A 44 -5.52 0.38 1.97
C VAL A 44 -6.92 0.65 2.51
N ILE A 45 -7.97 0.38 1.73
CA ILE A 45 -9.37 0.62 2.14
C ILE A 45 -9.73 -0.22 3.37
N ARG A 46 -9.35 -1.51 3.40
CA ARG A 46 -9.60 -2.36 4.57
C ARG A 46 -8.91 -1.82 5.82
N TYR A 47 -7.68 -1.33 5.68
CA TYR A 47 -6.95 -0.73 6.80
C TYR A 47 -7.63 0.54 7.30
N LEU A 48 -7.95 1.48 6.38
CA LEU A 48 -8.65 2.72 6.73
C LEU A 48 -10.00 2.45 7.38
N ASN A 49 -10.76 1.47 6.91
CA ASN A 49 -12.01 1.07 7.55
C ASN A 49 -11.76 0.51 8.95
N ARG A 50 -10.73 -0.32 9.14
CA ARG A 50 -10.39 -0.91 10.44
C ARG A 50 -10.00 0.15 11.48
N VAL A 51 -9.17 1.13 11.11
CA VAL A 51 -8.63 2.12 12.07
C VAL A 51 -9.43 3.41 12.12
N GLY A 52 -10.27 3.68 11.12
CA GLY A 52 -11.15 4.84 11.04
C GLY A 52 -12.60 4.47 11.33
N LEU A 53 -13.42 4.35 10.27
CA LEU A 53 -14.88 4.22 10.37
C LEU A 53 -15.37 3.09 11.29
N ALA A 54 -14.70 1.93 11.29
CA ALA A 54 -15.08 0.81 12.16
C ALA A 54 -14.48 0.90 13.58
N ALA A 55 -13.50 1.77 13.82
CA ALA A 55 -12.94 2.03 15.14
C ALA A 55 -13.82 2.96 15.99
N GLY A 56 -14.91 3.50 15.43
CA GLY A 56 -15.98 4.15 16.19
C GLY A 56 -15.83 5.64 16.46
N GLY A 57 -14.92 6.34 15.79
CA GLY A 57 -14.81 7.80 15.87
C GLY A 57 -14.80 8.43 14.48
N ASP A 58 -15.54 9.52 14.29
CA ASP A 58 -15.25 10.44 13.19
C ASP A 58 -13.79 10.92 13.36
N PRO A 59 -12.90 10.78 12.37
CA PRO A 59 -11.54 11.32 12.46
C PRO A 59 -11.50 12.83 12.77
N PHE A 60 -12.61 13.53 12.53
CA PHE A 60 -12.79 14.96 12.80
C PHE A 60 -13.50 15.23 14.14
N ASP A 61 -13.97 14.21 14.85
CA ASP A 61 -14.48 14.36 16.22
C ASP A 61 -13.30 14.55 17.18
N CYS A 62 -13.45 15.53 18.09
CA CYS A 62 -12.50 15.74 19.16
C CYS A 62 -12.78 14.74 20.30
N PRO A 63 -11.87 13.81 20.64
CA PRO A 63 -12.10 12.82 21.69
C PRO A 63 -12.40 13.45 23.05
N ALA A 64 -11.81 14.63 23.32
CA ALA A 64 -12.05 15.39 24.54
C ALA A 64 -13.48 15.96 24.60
N ALA A 65 -14.07 16.35 23.47
CA ALA A 65 -15.45 16.83 23.42
C ALA A 65 -16.44 15.68 23.67
N THR A 66 -16.18 14.49 23.14
CA THR A 66 -17.01 13.30 23.38
C THR A 66 -16.89 12.78 24.82
N GLN A 67 -15.72 12.94 25.45
CA GLN A 67 -15.45 12.43 26.80
C GLN A 67 -15.85 13.42 27.93
N PHE A 68 -15.79 14.73 27.68
CA PHE A 68 -15.99 15.77 28.70
C PHE A 68 -17.01 16.85 28.33
N GLY A 69 -17.58 16.78 27.12
CA GLY A 69 -18.69 17.65 26.71
C GLY A 69 -19.94 17.32 27.50
N ARG A 70 -20.52 18.34 28.14
CA ARG A 70 -21.78 18.26 28.89
C ARG A 70 -22.98 18.08 27.97
#